data_AF-A0A2E7KRW1-F1
#
_entry.id   AF-A0A2E7KRW1-F1
#
_cell.length_a   1.000
_cell.length_b   1.000
_cell.length_c   1.000
_cell.angle_alpha   90.00
_cell.angle_beta   90.00
_cell.angle_gamma   90.00
#
_symmetry.space_group_name_H-M   'P 1'
#
loop_
_entity.id
_entity.type
_entity.pdbx_description
1 polymer ?
#
loop_
_entity_poly.entity_id
_entity_poly.type
_entity_poly.pdbx_seq_one_letter_code
_entity_poly.pdbx_strand_id
1 'polypeptide(L)'
;VVNEGFDWRYYLTFEGEKPPRKSLQTDLHFTNLFEFPLLFFVTCLVIMYIDDVDVIILTLAWIFVLSRCWHSYICLTSNRFRWRRISFEIGAIVVYLMWIWIMLRAPIFDNLL
;
A
#
# COMPACT_ATOMS: atom_id res chain seq x y z
N VAL A 1 1.37 11.77 -34.57
CA VAL A 1 1.90 12.95 -33.85
C VAL A 1 2.52 12.45 -32.57
N VAL A 2 3.81 12.11 -32.60
CA VAL A 2 4.56 11.79 -31.38
C VAL A 2 4.88 13.14 -30.75
N ASN A 3 4.26 13.45 -29.61
CA ASN A 3 4.60 14.67 -28.88
C ASN A 3 6.06 14.56 -28.44
N GLU A 4 6.82 15.65 -28.62
CA GLU A 4 8.23 15.75 -28.25
C GLU A 4 8.45 15.25 -26.80
N GLY A 5 9.37 14.28 -26.63
CA GLY A 5 9.71 13.67 -25.33
C GLY A 5 9.01 12.34 -24.98
N PHE A 6 8.26 11.72 -25.90
CA PHE A 6 7.70 10.37 -25.70
C PHE A 6 8.63 9.29 -26.28
N ASP A 7 9.66 8.89 -25.52
CA ASP A 7 10.46 7.71 -25.85
C ASP A 7 9.76 6.45 -25.32
N TRP A 8 9.25 5.61 -26.22
CA TRP A 8 8.56 4.37 -25.88
C TRP A 8 9.53 3.34 -25.25
N ARG A 9 10.83 3.44 -25.53
CA ARG A 9 11.86 2.55 -24.98
C ARG A 9 11.92 2.62 -23.46
N TYR A 10 11.67 3.80 -22.88
CA TYR A 10 11.59 3.99 -21.44
C TYR A 10 10.61 3.01 -20.78
N TYR A 11 9.49 2.70 -21.43
CA TYR A 11 8.47 1.79 -20.88
C TYR A 11 8.82 0.30 -21.03
N LEU A 12 9.74 -0.08 -21.90
CA LEU A 12 10.19 -1.48 -22.03
C LEU A 12 11.46 -1.76 -21.23
N THR A 13 12.43 -0.86 -21.28
CA THR A 13 13.78 -1.10 -20.75
C THR A 13 14.17 -0.16 -19.63
N PHE A 14 13.34 0.84 -19.28
CA PHE A 14 13.71 1.93 -18.37
C PHE A 14 14.97 2.70 -18.79
N GLU A 15 15.39 2.54 -20.04
CA GLU A 15 16.52 3.23 -20.65
C GLU A 15 15.99 4.34 -21.55
N GLY A 16 16.54 5.56 -21.40
CA GLY A 16 16.16 6.73 -22.20
C GLY A 16 15.76 7.95 -21.37
N GLU A 17 15.25 8.98 -22.04
CA GLU A 17 14.75 10.19 -21.38
C GLU A 17 13.47 9.91 -20.58
N LYS A 18 13.35 10.54 -19.42
CA LYS A 18 12.17 10.38 -18.57
C LYS A 18 10.93 10.91 -19.30
N PRO A 19 9.81 10.19 -19.26
CA PRO A 19 8.58 10.59 -19.93
C PRO A 19 8.03 11.89 -19.30
N PRO A 20 7.13 12.60 -20.01
CA PRO A 20 6.54 13.83 -19.50
C PRO A 20 5.97 13.66 -18.09
N ARG A 21 6.12 14.71 -17.27
CA ARG A 21 5.83 14.72 -15.82
C ARG A 21 4.49 14.07 -15.44
N LYS A 22 3.46 14.18 -16.29
CA LYS A 22 2.15 13.56 -16.03
C LYS A 22 2.23 12.03 -16.04
N SER A 23 2.84 11.43 -17.06
CA SER A 23 2.98 9.97 -17.17
C SER A 23 3.86 9.41 -16.04
N LEU A 24 4.99 10.07 -15.77
CA LEU A 24 5.89 9.66 -14.69
C LEU A 24 5.21 9.69 -13.30
N GLN A 25 4.38 10.71 -13.05
CA GLN A 25 3.62 10.78 -11.79
C GLN A 25 2.58 9.68 -11.67
N THR A 26 1.94 9.29 -12.78
CA THR A 26 0.97 8.20 -12.81
C THR A 26 1.66 6.87 -12.50
N ASP A 27 2.82 6.59 -13.11
CA ASP A 27 3.57 5.34 -12.86
C ASP A 27 4.05 5.23 -11.41
N LEU A 28 4.62 6.33 -10.88
CA LEU A 28 5.04 6.39 -9.47
C LEU A 28 3.84 6.24 -8.52
N HIS A 29 2.69 6.81 -8.86
CA HIS A 29 1.47 6.67 -8.08
C HIS A 29 0.92 5.23 -8.10
N PHE A 30 0.95 4.56 -9.26
CA PHE A 30 0.55 3.15 -9.38
C PHE A 30 1.44 2.25 -8.53
N THR A 31 2.76 2.43 -8.61
CA THR A 31 3.72 1.64 -7.81
C THR A 31 3.45 1.82 -6.31
N ASN A 32 3.30 3.08 -5.87
CA ASN A 32 2.94 3.42 -4.50
C ASN A 32 1.58 2.85 -4.09
N LEU A 33 0.63 2.64 -5.01
CA LEU A 33 -0.67 2.07 -4.68
C LEU A 33 -0.58 0.57 -4.32
N PHE A 34 0.44 -0.15 -4.81
CA PHE A 34 0.58 -1.60 -4.61
C PHE A 34 1.37 -1.98 -3.36
N GLU A 35 2.31 -1.16 -2.90
CA GLU A 35 3.21 -1.53 -1.78
C GLU A 35 2.47 -1.92 -0.50
N PHE A 36 1.55 -1.07 -0.02
CA PHE A 36 0.84 -1.36 1.25
C PHE A 36 -0.31 -2.36 1.14
N PRO A 37 -1.16 -2.37 0.10
CA PRO A 37 -2.18 -3.41 -0.05
C PRO A 37 -1.57 -4.80 -0.15
N LEU A 38 -0.43 -4.93 -0.84
CA LEU A 38 0.23 -6.23 -0.99
C LEU A 38 0.70 -6.74 0.38
N LEU A 39 1.29 -5.88 1.22
CA LEU A 39 1.61 -6.23 2.60
C LEU A 39 0.37 -6.63 3.41
N PHE A 40 -0.74 -5.90 3.30
CA PHE A 40 -1.99 -6.26 3.97
C PHE A 40 -2.51 -7.64 3.56
N PHE A 41 -2.51 -7.95 2.25
CA PHE A 41 -2.92 -9.27 1.76
C PHE A 41 -2.02 -10.39 2.28
N VAL A 42 -0.69 -10.16 2.32
CA VAL A 42 0.26 -11.11 2.93
C VAL A 42 -0.05 -11.31 4.41
N THR A 43 -0.30 -10.24 5.17
CA THR A 43 -0.69 -10.32 6.58
C THR A 43 -1.96 -11.15 6.76
N CYS A 44 -2.99 -10.94 5.95
CA CYS A 44 -4.22 -11.74 6.00
C CYS A 44 -3.98 -13.22 5.72
N LEU A 45 -3.12 -13.56 4.75
CA LEU A 45 -2.75 -14.95 4.47
C LEU A 45 -1.99 -15.59 5.64
N VAL A 46 -1.08 -14.86 6.26
CA VAL A 46 -0.32 -15.33 7.43
C VAL A 46 -1.27 -15.62 8.60
N ILE A 47 -2.19 -14.71 8.92
CA ILE A 47 -3.17 -14.93 10.00
C ILE A 47 -4.06 -16.14 9.69
N MET A 48 -4.51 -16.28 8.45
CA MET A 48 -5.33 -17.42 8.03
C MET A 48 -4.57 -18.74 8.13
N TYR A 49 -3.26 -18.73 7.88
CA TYR A 49 -2.40 -19.91 8.04
C TYR A 49 -2.16 -20.28 9.51
N ILE A 50 -2.03 -19.30 10.40
CA ILE A 50 -1.87 -19.51 11.85
C ILE A 50 -3.20 -19.96 12.49
N ASP A 51 -4.33 -19.77 11.79
CA ASP A 51 -5.71 -20.03 12.26
C ASP A 51 -6.06 -19.27 13.56
N ASP A 52 -5.43 -18.11 13.76
CA ASP A 52 -5.56 -17.31 14.98
C ASP A 52 -6.23 -15.95 14.69
N VAL A 53 -7.42 -16.00 14.11
CA VAL A 53 -8.21 -14.81 13.76
C VAL A 53 -8.91 -14.27 15.02
N ASP A 54 -8.39 -13.17 15.57
CA ASP A 54 -9.03 -12.44 16.68
C ASP A 54 -9.99 -11.34 16.19
N VAL A 55 -10.92 -10.96 17.06
CA VAL A 55 -11.81 -9.80 16.88
C VAL A 55 -11.00 -8.51 16.69
N ILE A 56 -9.84 -8.39 17.37
CA ILE A 56 -8.92 -7.25 17.25
C ILE A 56 -8.32 -7.16 15.84
N ILE A 57 -7.77 -8.27 15.34
CA ILE A 57 -7.21 -8.34 13.97
C ILE A 57 -8.30 -8.03 12.95
N LEU A 58 -9.51 -8.56 13.14
CA LEU A 58 -10.63 -8.32 12.25
C LEU A 58 -11.05 -6.84 12.23
N THR A 59 -11.10 -6.19 13.39
CA THR A 59 -11.40 -4.74 13.46
C THR A 59 -10.32 -3.90 12.81
N LEU A 60 -9.03 -4.22 13.03
CA LEU A 60 -7.91 -3.54 12.35
C LEU A 60 -8.00 -3.71 10.82
N ALA A 61 -8.37 -4.91 10.35
CA ALA A 61 -8.54 -5.18 8.93
C ALA A 61 -9.65 -4.32 8.30
N TRP A 62 -10.79 -4.19 8.96
CA TRP A 62 -11.86 -3.30 8.50
C TRP A 62 -11.46 -1.81 8.52
N ILE A 63 -10.71 -1.38 9.53
CA ILE A 63 -10.15 -0.02 9.58
C ILE A 63 -9.22 0.22 8.38
N PHE A 64 -8.40 -0.76 8.01
CA PHE A 64 -7.55 -0.67 6.82
C PHE A 64 -8.39 -0.46 5.55
N VAL A 65 -9.43 -1.26 5.33
CA VAL A 65 -10.31 -1.15 4.16
C VAL A 65 -10.98 0.23 4.11
N LEU A 66 -11.56 0.69 5.22
CA LEU A 66 -12.20 2.01 5.32
C LEU A 66 -11.21 3.15 5.06
N SER A 67 -9.98 3.03 5.57
CA SER A 67 -8.92 4.01 5.32
C SER A 67 -8.59 4.14 3.84
N ARG A 68 -8.62 3.03 3.08
CA ARG A 68 -8.36 3.03 1.63
C ARG A 68 -9.53 3.62 0.85
N CYS A 69 -10.77 3.35 1.26
CA CYS A 69 -11.95 4.01 0.70
C CYS A 69 -11.90 5.54 0.91
N TRP A 70 -11.58 5.96 2.14
CA TRP A 70 -11.42 7.37 2.49
C TRP A 70 -10.28 8.04 1.72
N HIS A 71 -9.14 7.36 1.59
CA HIS A 71 -8.01 7.83 0.78
C HIS A 71 -8.40 8.04 -0.69
N SER A 72 -9.11 7.07 -1.29
CA SER A 72 -9.59 7.15 -2.67
C SER A 72 -10.53 8.35 -2.85
N TYR A 73 -11.46 8.54 -1.90
CA TYR A 73 -12.38 9.67 -1.90
C TYR A 73 -11.67 11.03 -1.81
N ILE A 74 -10.66 11.16 -0.93
CA ILE A 74 -9.87 12.40 -0.80
C ILE A 74 -9.05 12.67 -2.07
N CYS A 75 -8.47 11.63 -2.68
CA CYS A 75 -7.72 11.79 -3.93
C CYS A 75 -8.60 12.26 -5.09
N LEU A 76 -9.85 11.80 -5.16
CA LEU A 76 -10.80 12.23 -6.19
C LEU A 76 -11.32 13.65 -5.96
N THR A 77 -11.37 14.13 -4.72
CA THR A 77 -12.05 15.39 -4.37
C THR A 77 -11.09 16.58 -4.14
N SER A 78 -9.85 16.36 -3.66
CA SER A 78 -8.99 17.44 -3.14
C SER A 78 -7.66 17.57 -3.89
N ASN A 79 -7.49 18.69 -4.62
CA ASN A 79 -6.26 19.08 -5.32
C ASN A 79 -5.19 19.69 -4.38
N ARG A 80 -4.92 19.10 -3.21
CA ARG A 80 -3.88 19.58 -2.27
C ARG A 80 -2.89 18.47 -1.93
N PHE A 81 -1.66 18.64 -2.42
CA PHE A 81 -0.50 17.74 -2.30
C PHE A 81 -0.24 17.14 -0.90
N ARG A 82 -0.63 17.80 0.19
CA ARG A 82 -0.40 17.31 1.57
C ARG A 82 -1.26 16.11 1.93
N TRP A 83 -2.48 16.00 1.40
CA TRP A 83 -3.38 14.91 1.76
C TRP A 83 -3.00 13.57 1.13
N ARG A 84 -2.27 13.59 0.01
CA ARG A 84 -1.81 12.38 -0.71
C ARG A 84 -0.77 11.58 0.08
N ARG A 85 0.04 12.24 0.92
CA ARG A 85 1.06 11.58 1.76
C ARG A 85 0.46 10.98 3.03
N ILE A 86 -0.40 11.73 3.72
CA ILE A 86 -1.00 11.32 5.01
C ILE A 86 -1.81 10.03 4.85
N SER A 87 -2.54 9.91 3.76
CA SER A 87 -3.35 8.73 3.48
C SER A 87 -2.55 7.49 3.08
N PHE A 88 -1.32 7.67 2.58
CA PHE A 88 -0.38 6.58 2.34
C PHE A 88 0.19 6.06 3.68
N GLU A 89 0.50 6.96 4.60
CA GLU A 89 1.04 6.65 5.92
C GLU A 89 0.03 5.92 6.83
N ILE A 90 -1.27 6.23 6.73
CA ILE A 90 -2.30 5.56 7.54
C ILE A 90 -2.38 4.06 7.25
N GLY A 91 -2.30 3.65 5.97
CA GLY A 91 -2.30 2.24 5.60
C GLY A 91 -1.08 1.50 6.13
N ALA A 92 0.09 2.16 6.13
CA ALA A 92 1.32 1.63 6.70
C ALA A 92 1.17 1.36 8.20
N ILE A 93 0.66 2.34 8.96
CA ILE A 93 0.49 2.24 10.41
C ILE A 93 -0.41 1.07 10.79
N VAL A 94 -1.53 0.87 10.08
CA VAL A 94 -2.44 -0.24 10.37
C VAL A 94 -1.77 -1.59 10.13
N VAL A 95 -1.03 -1.73 9.03
CA VAL A 95 -0.27 -2.96 8.75
C VAL A 95 0.81 -3.19 9.81
N TYR A 96 1.54 -2.17 10.23
CA TYR A 96 2.52 -2.28 11.32
C TYR A 96 1.88 -2.74 12.63
N LEU A 97 0.72 -2.20 13.00
CA LEU A 97 -0.02 -2.61 14.19
C LEU A 97 -0.47 -4.07 14.10
N MET A 98 -0.95 -4.53 12.94
CA MET A 98 -1.30 -5.93 12.74
C MET A 98 -0.08 -6.86 12.89
N TRP A 99 1.07 -6.47 12.34
CA TRP A 99 2.30 -7.26 12.47
C TRP A 99 2.82 -7.32 13.91
N ILE A 100 2.78 -6.20 14.65
CA ILE A 100 3.14 -6.18 16.08
C ILE A 100 2.22 -7.11 16.86
N TRP A 101 0.91 -7.07 16.60
CA TRP A 101 -0.06 -7.93 17.26
C TRP A 101 0.18 -9.41 16.98
N ILE A 102 0.43 -9.78 15.71
CA ILE A 102 0.76 -11.16 15.33
C ILE A 102 2.05 -11.61 16.02
N MET A 103 3.10 -10.79 16.03
CA MET A 103 4.38 -11.14 16.67
C MET A 103 4.25 -11.38 18.17
N LEU A 104 3.37 -10.64 18.86
CA LEU A 104 3.12 -10.80 20.29
C LEU A 104 2.30 -12.05 20.64
N ARG A 105 1.52 -12.57 19.69
CA ARG A 105 0.56 -13.67 19.93
C ARG A 105 0.96 -14.97 19.25
N ALA A 106 1.82 -14.91 18.24
CA ALA A 106 2.20 -16.08 17.47
C ALA A 106 3.00 -17.08 18.35
N PRO A 107 2.49 -18.31 18.52
CA PRO A 107 3.11 -19.34 19.38
C PRO A 107 4.48 -19.81 18.86
N ILE A 108 4.84 -19.44 17.62
CA ILE A 108 6.16 -19.70 17.05
C ILE A 108 7.29 -19.01 17.84
N PHE A 109 7.05 -17.83 18.41
CA PHE A 109 8.07 -17.13 19.21
C PHE A 109 8.10 -17.63 20.65
N ASP A 110 6.95 -18.04 21.20
CA ASP A 110 6.86 -18.65 22.53
C ASP A 110 7.59 -20.00 22.63
N ASN A 111 7.73 -20.72 21.51
CA ASN A 111 8.51 -21.96 21.46
C ASN A 111 10.01 -21.73 21.19
N LEU A 112 10.43 -20.50 20.88
CA LEU A 112 11.81 -20.16 20.53
C LEU A 112 12.55 -19.39 21.65
N LEU A 113 11.82 -18.88 22.64
CA LEU A 113 12.31 -18.22 23.87
C LEU A 113 12.09 -19.12 25.09
#